data_AF-A0A1L7D2R6-F1
#
_entry.id   AF-A0A1L7D2R6-F1
#
_cell.length_a   1.000
_cell.length_b   1.000
_cell.length_c   1.000
_cell.angle_alpha   90.00
_cell.angle_beta   90.00
_cell.angle_gamma   90.00
#
_symmetry.space_group_name_H-M   'P 1'
#
loop_
_entity.id
_entity.type
_entity.pdbx_description
1 polymer ?
#
loop_
_entity_poly.entity_id
_entity_poly.type
_entity_poly.pdbx_seq_one_letter_code
_entity_poly.pdbx_strand_id
1 'polypeptide(L)'
;MKPLHAAASALCAATLLTACTAPDSGDLNNTDSTSAQPATSSAPASEKGSTATATEAKATNVDTREFSLEDITVEGDTVLPVRGTITTSGKSNSPLIIISHLRSFNCSDETFAYPCAKDAKEVRLDKGMAYLAKTLGQAGYTVVVPDLGPLWAPDELDKPYDQTKAWMATMDKIRRTLADANEGKTTLMGKALKGNIDLEHTGLFMHSRSAIVANDAAKAWPGVSLVSYGGFYALPETDEDEFAPAPPDVPLLVIDGEADQDVDRAGASWLPEYVALDRTAPAFSVIVPGLGHNFINTTLSEKEFDDRTVQEATAEDHQKFLSTAVVSWFDQTIRQAEGPFPMSAGGELPDTVGGLDARVFAVTPNTGDKTARRWVATATGPKLEGAEVTYCRNYPLMNPMEYPDRCELAKLGMVHSSSLVARFELSDTPVSVPVTAEDAQSVIVHVMPSGSRKDKKDTALDLTLVTDGGERIAVAVPAGNQALRDRQAKNNNGEYWIETLRLPLPPEAEGKTITSVELTGQGSIDLRAVELF
;
A
#
# COMPACT_ATOMS: atom_id res chain seq x y z
N MET A 1 -80.69 -26.36 11.85
CA MET A 1 -79.60 -27.31 11.53
C MET A 1 -78.44 -27.05 12.50
N LYS A 2 -78.06 -28.06 13.29
CA LYS A 2 -76.80 -28.19 14.06
C LYS A 2 -75.58 -28.22 13.08
N PRO A 3 -74.30 -28.18 13.52
CA PRO A 3 -73.57 -27.24 14.40
C PRO A 3 -72.09 -26.99 13.93
N LEU A 4 -71.21 -26.53 14.86
CA LEU A 4 -69.71 -26.54 14.91
C LEU A 4 -68.98 -25.26 14.45
N HIS A 5 -68.45 -24.39 15.33
CA HIS A 5 -67.33 -24.47 16.30
C HIS A 5 -65.91 -24.42 15.72
N ALA A 6 -65.22 -23.28 15.95
CA ALA A 6 -63.89 -23.14 16.57
C ALA A 6 -63.59 -21.63 16.67
N ALA A 7 -63.73 -20.96 17.81
CA ALA A 7 -62.77 -20.87 18.93
C ALA A 7 -61.38 -20.36 18.49
N ALA A 8 -61.15 -19.05 18.64
CA ALA A 8 -59.82 -18.49 18.88
C ALA A 8 -59.94 -17.49 20.04
N SER A 9 -59.25 -17.84 21.13
CA SER A 9 -59.25 -17.15 22.41
C SER A 9 -58.62 -15.77 22.31
N ALA A 10 -59.36 -14.74 22.73
CA ALA A 10 -58.80 -13.47 23.16
C ALA A 10 -58.47 -13.58 24.64
N LEU A 11 -57.18 -13.56 24.99
CA LEU A 11 -56.72 -13.32 26.34
C LEU A 11 -55.73 -12.17 26.31
N CYS A 12 -56.15 -11.04 26.89
CA CYS A 12 -55.28 -9.95 27.28
C CYS A 12 -54.20 -10.46 28.24
N ALA A 13 -52.94 -10.20 27.91
CA ALA A 13 -51.86 -10.12 28.87
C ALA A 13 -51.03 -8.89 28.55
N ALA A 14 -51.31 -7.81 29.26
CA ALA A 14 -50.44 -6.65 29.35
C ALA A 14 -49.08 -7.09 29.92
N THR A 15 -48.01 -6.87 29.17
CA THR A 15 -46.64 -6.98 29.66
C THR A 15 -45.86 -5.73 29.26
N LEU A 16 -45.77 -4.83 30.25
CA LEU A 16 -44.59 -4.06 30.66
C LEU A 16 -43.56 -3.76 29.55
N LEU A 17 -43.71 -2.60 28.93
CA LEU A 17 -42.61 -1.82 28.37
C LEU A 17 -41.62 -1.51 29.50
N THR A 18 -40.56 -2.30 29.61
CA THR A 18 -39.37 -1.93 30.37
C THR A 18 -38.61 -0.94 29.51
N ALA A 19 -38.70 0.34 29.88
CA ALA A 19 -37.81 1.37 29.42
C ALA A 19 -36.39 1.00 29.88
N CYS A 20 -35.52 0.63 28.95
CA CYS A 20 -34.09 0.78 29.16
C CYS A 20 -33.81 2.27 29.14
N THR A 21 -33.80 2.88 30.32
CA THR A 21 -33.11 4.15 30.56
C THR A 21 -31.66 3.98 30.12
N ALA A 22 -31.29 4.66 29.05
CA ALA A 22 -29.89 4.91 28.74
C ALA A 22 -29.25 5.55 29.98
N PRO A 23 -28.04 5.11 30.40
CA PRO A 23 -27.29 5.87 31.38
C PRO A 23 -27.07 7.27 30.82
N ASP A 24 -27.29 8.26 31.68
CA ASP A 24 -27.00 9.68 31.47
C ASP A 24 -25.72 9.80 30.63
N SER A 25 -25.85 10.40 29.46
CA SER A 25 -24.75 10.93 28.68
C SER A 25 -24.16 12.08 29.49
N GLY A 26 -23.35 11.74 30.49
CA GLY A 26 -22.40 12.65 31.08
C GLY A 26 -21.50 13.16 29.97
N ASP A 27 -21.44 14.48 29.86
CA ASP A 27 -20.53 15.23 29.00
C ASP A 27 -19.17 14.54 28.87
N LEU A 28 -18.93 13.90 27.72
CA LEU A 28 -17.59 13.57 27.21
C LEU A 28 -17.11 14.66 26.25
N ASN A 29 -17.62 15.88 26.40
CA ASN A 29 -17.00 17.06 25.85
C ASN A 29 -15.90 17.50 26.82
N ASN A 30 -14.67 17.59 26.30
CA ASN A 30 -13.59 18.34 26.91
C ASN A 30 -13.07 17.81 28.26
N THR A 31 -12.44 16.64 28.26
CA THR A 31 -11.22 16.55 29.07
C THR A 31 -10.16 17.35 28.35
N ASP A 32 -10.00 18.60 28.81
CA ASP A 32 -8.77 19.35 28.75
C ASP A 32 -7.60 18.39 28.98
N SER A 33 -7.04 17.86 27.89
CA SER A 33 -5.64 17.49 27.86
C SER A 33 -4.92 18.81 28.00
N THR A 34 -4.78 19.23 29.25
CA THR A 34 -3.86 20.27 29.62
C THR A 34 -2.55 19.85 29.00
N SER A 35 -2.17 20.55 27.92
CA SER A 35 -0.85 20.46 27.34
C SER A 35 0.09 20.86 28.46
N ALA A 36 0.58 19.87 29.20
CA ALA A 36 1.73 20.07 30.05
C ALA A 36 2.82 20.50 29.07
N GLN A 37 3.13 21.80 29.10
CA GLN A 37 4.33 22.34 28.48
C GLN A 37 5.47 21.35 28.78
N PRO A 38 6.18 20.85 27.76
CA PRO A 38 7.27 19.94 28.02
C PRO A 38 8.24 20.68 28.94
N ALA A 39 8.41 20.17 30.15
CA ALA A 39 9.59 20.49 30.92
C ALA A 39 10.76 20.14 30.00
N THR A 40 11.60 21.12 29.69
CA THR A 40 12.86 20.98 28.97
C THR A 40 13.82 20.14 29.79
N SER A 41 13.50 18.86 29.92
CA SER A 41 14.40 17.82 30.38
C SER A 41 15.36 17.60 29.24
N SER A 42 16.55 18.20 29.33
CA SER A 42 17.70 17.84 28.49
C SER A 42 17.80 16.32 28.44
N ALA A 43 17.52 15.73 27.27
CA ALA A 43 17.85 14.33 27.02
C ALA A 43 19.33 14.15 27.41
N PRO A 44 19.69 13.06 28.10
CA PRO A 44 21.10 12.77 28.34
C PRO A 44 21.77 12.71 26.97
N ALA A 45 22.66 13.68 26.71
CA ALA A 45 23.44 13.71 25.49
C ALA A 45 24.12 12.35 25.33
N SER A 46 23.90 11.71 24.17
CA SER A 46 24.65 10.54 23.74
C SER A 46 26.14 10.83 23.96
N GLU A 47 26.81 10.05 24.82
CA GLU A 47 28.24 10.21 25.06
C GLU A 47 28.98 10.18 23.72
N LYS A 48 29.75 11.25 23.46
CA LYS A 48 30.56 11.43 22.24
C LYS A 48 31.29 10.13 21.87
N GLY A 49 30.90 9.53 20.75
CA GLY A 49 31.67 8.50 20.06
C GLY A 49 31.63 7.13 20.72
N SER A 50 30.43 6.56 20.94
CA SER A 50 30.31 5.13 21.22
C SER A 50 30.71 4.31 20.00
N THR A 51 31.76 3.50 20.14
CA THR A 51 32.18 2.50 19.15
C THR A 51 31.06 1.49 18.89
N ALA A 52 30.83 1.15 17.61
CA ALA A 52 29.93 0.06 17.21
C ALA A 52 30.20 -1.20 18.04
N THR A 53 29.24 -1.61 18.86
CA THR A 53 29.32 -2.86 19.62
C THR A 53 28.84 -3.98 18.69
N ALA A 54 29.77 -4.82 18.26
CA ALA A 54 29.45 -5.97 17.43
C ALA A 54 28.85 -7.08 18.31
N THR A 55 27.57 -7.36 18.13
CA THR A 55 26.97 -8.60 18.62
C THR A 55 27.09 -9.64 17.50
N GLU A 56 28.21 -10.37 17.46
CA GLU A 56 28.47 -11.40 16.44
C GLU A 56 27.49 -12.58 16.59
N ALA A 57 26.47 -12.64 15.74
CA ALA A 57 25.67 -13.86 15.55
C ALA A 57 26.33 -14.74 14.47
N LYS A 58 27.34 -15.54 14.84
CA LYS A 58 28.15 -16.40 13.95
C LYS A 58 27.42 -17.59 13.27
N ALA A 59 26.10 -17.69 13.36
CA ALA A 59 25.35 -18.81 12.80
C ALA A 59 24.93 -18.62 11.33
N THR A 60 25.12 -17.43 10.76
CA THR A 60 24.72 -17.10 9.38
C THR A 60 25.81 -16.35 8.64
N ASN A 61 25.90 -16.49 7.31
CA ASN A 61 26.87 -15.79 6.44
C ASN A 61 26.63 -14.27 6.34
N VAL A 62 25.98 -13.66 7.33
CA VAL A 62 25.74 -12.22 7.41
C VAL A 62 26.24 -11.71 8.75
N ASP A 63 26.76 -10.49 8.74
CA ASP A 63 27.25 -9.79 9.92
C ASP A 63 26.35 -8.59 10.19
N THR A 64 25.73 -8.58 11.38
CA THR A 64 24.83 -7.52 11.84
C THR A 64 25.48 -6.78 13.00
N ARG A 65 25.49 -5.45 12.93
CA ARG A 65 26.11 -4.57 13.92
C ARG A 65 25.18 -3.44 14.28
N GLU A 66 25.23 -3.00 15.52
CA GLU A 66 24.62 -1.74 15.92
C GLU A 66 25.55 -0.58 15.59
N PHE A 67 24.98 0.55 15.19
CA PHE A 67 25.71 1.80 15.07
C PHE A 67 24.99 2.91 15.84
N SER A 68 25.77 3.86 16.34
CA SER A 68 25.27 5.12 16.88
C SER A 68 26.17 6.23 16.37
N LEU A 69 25.58 7.19 15.70
CA LEU A 69 26.24 8.41 15.24
C LEU A 69 25.93 9.53 16.22
N GLU A 70 26.50 10.70 15.96
CA GLU A 70 26.07 11.92 16.63
C GLU A 70 24.60 12.19 16.28
N ASP A 71 23.84 12.68 17.26
CA ASP A 71 22.44 13.05 17.10
C ASP A 71 22.28 14.19 16.08
N ILE A 72 21.05 14.44 15.65
CA ILE A 72 20.70 15.63 14.85
C ILE A 72 19.76 16.52 15.64
N THR A 73 19.89 17.83 15.43
CA THR A 73 18.93 18.82 15.93
C THR A 73 18.05 19.23 14.77
N VAL A 74 16.73 19.08 14.94
CA VAL A 74 15.72 19.53 13.99
C VAL A 74 14.98 20.76 14.54
N GLU A 75 13.95 21.22 13.83
CA GLU A 75 13.18 22.40 14.23
C GLU A 75 12.65 22.29 15.68
N GLY A 76 12.57 23.44 16.36
CA GLY A 76 12.18 23.50 17.78
C GLY A 76 13.23 22.97 18.76
N ASP A 77 14.51 22.93 18.37
CA ASP A 77 15.63 22.38 19.16
C ASP A 77 15.44 20.90 19.55
N THR A 78 14.57 20.18 18.84
CA THR A 78 14.34 18.76 19.08
C THR A 78 15.58 17.97 18.68
N VAL A 79 16.10 17.16 19.60
CA VAL A 79 17.26 16.29 19.37
C VAL A 79 16.78 14.87 19.04
N LEU A 80 17.14 14.36 17.86
CA LEU A 80 16.82 13.02 17.42
C LEU A 80 18.08 12.15 17.37
N PRO A 81 18.08 10.95 17.97
CA PRO A 81 19.22 10.05 17.90
C PRO A 81 19.39 9.51 16.48
N VAL A 82 20.63 9.41 16.01
CA VAL A 82 20.95 8.77 14.73
C VAL A 82 21.65 7.45 14.99
N ARG A 83 20.89 6.37 15.06
CA ARG A 83 21.37 5.02 15.40
C ARG A 83 20.53 3.95 14.71
N GLY A 84 20.94 2.70 14.83
CA GLY A 84 20.20 1.59 14.23
C GLY A 84 21.06 0.35 14.10
N THR A 85 20.76 -0.46 13.08
CA THR A 85 21.57 -1.62 12.70
C THR A 85 22.01 -1.58 11.25
N ILE A 86 23.17 -2.15 10.98
CA ILE A 86 23.64 -2.48 9.64
C ILE A 86 23.85 -3.99 9.55
N THR A 87 23.35 -4.62 8.50
CA THR A 87 23.55 -6.02 8.17
C THR A 87 24.28 -6.12 6.84
N THR A 88 25.34 -6.91 6.78
CA THR A 88 26.14 -7.09 5.56
C THR A 88 26.32 -8.56 5.23
N SER A 89 26.39 -8.88 3.95
CA SER A 89 26.63 -10.23 3.44
C SER A 89 28.12 -10.63 3.40
N GLY A 90 29.01 -9.67 3.66
CA GLY A 90 30.46 -9.81 3.42
C GLY A 90 30.87 -9.81 1.94
N LYS A 91 29.93 -9.73 0.99
CA LYS A 91 30.22 -9.58 -0.44
C LYS A 91 30.61 -8.14 -0.77
N SER A 92 31.56 -7.98 -1.67
CA SER A 92 31.96 -6.67 -2.20
C SER A 92 30.85 -6.05 -3.06
N ASN A 93 30.74 -4.72 -3.07
CA ASN A 93 29.78 -3.96 -3.89
C ASN A 93 28.31 -4.46 -3.78
N SER A 94 27.85 -4.74 -2.56
CA SER A 94 26.46 -5.15 -2.32
C SER A 94 25.53 -3.92 -2.38
N PRO A 95 24.42 -3.95 -3.15
CA PRO A 95 23.45 -2.85 -3.17
C PRO A 95 22.90 -2.53 -1.78
N LEU A 96 22.63 -1.25 -1.53
CA LEU A 96 22.15 -0.77 -0.24
C LEU A 96 20.62 -0.84 -0.17
N ILE A 97 20.08 -1.50 0.85
CA ILE A 97 18.66 -1.43 1.20
C ILE A 97 18.50 -0.68 2.52
N ILE A 98 17.58 0.29 2.56
CA ILE A 98 17.18 1.00 3.77
C ILE A 98 15.79 0.50 4.17
N ILE A 99 15.61 0.15 5.45
CA ILE A 99 14.32 -0.27 6.02
C ILE A 99 13.79 0.88 6.90
N SER A 100 12.85 1.65 6.37
CA SER A 100 12.15 2.71 7.08
C SER A 100 10.89 2.14 7.75
N HIS A 101 10.97 1.81 9.04
CA HIS A 101 9.89 1.17 9.79
C HIS A 101 8.77 2.16 10.19
N LEU A 102 7.66 1.63 10.72
CA LEU A 102 6.47 2.39 11.09
C LEU A 102 6.63 3.38 12.24
N ARG A 103 5.61 4.23 12.39
CA ARG A 103 5.25 4.89 13.65
C ARG A 103 4.50 3.91 14.54
N SER A 104 4.93 3.76 15.79
CA SER A 104 4.16 3.09 16.83
C SER A 104 4.53 3.68 18.19
N PHE A 105 4.02 3.11 19.27
CA PHE A 105 4.44 3.50 20.61
C PHE A 105 5.93 3.24 20.79
N ASN A 106 6.66 4.27 21.21
CA ASN A 106 8.11 4.21 21.41
C ASN A 106 8.48 3.88 22.85
N CYS A 107 7.49 3.79 23.73
CA CYS A 107 7.68 3.59 25.15
C CYS A 107 6.89 2.38 25.65
N SER A 108 7.40 1.71 26.68
CA SER A 108 6.83 0.47 27.20
C SER A 108 5.47 0.64 27.88
N ASP A 109 5.09 1.88 28.16
CA ASP A 109 3.76 2.30 28.63
C ASP A 109 2.82 2.67 27.48
N GLU A 110 3.17 2.26 26.25
CA GLU A 110 2.38 2.43 25.02
C GLU A 110 2.21 3.89 24.57
N THR A 111 3.03 4.79 25.10
CA THR A 111 3.04 6.20 24.68
C THR A 111 3.85 6.41 23.39
N PHE A 112 3.34 7.30 22.52
CA PHE A 112 4.02 7.79 21.31
C PHE A 112 4.90 9.00 21.66
N ALA A 113 5.91 8.78 22.51
CA ALA A 113 6.76 9.84 23.02
C ALA A 113 8.24 9.51 22.85
N TYR A 114 9.07 10.54 22.73
CA TYR A 114 10.50 10.43 22.91
C TYR A 114 11.06 11.76 23.47
N PRO A 115 11.94 11.74 24.49
CA PRO A 115 12.35 10.57 25.26
C PRO A 115 11.19 9.97 26.08
N CYS A 116 11.30 8.70 26.46
CA CYS A 116 10.30 8.06 27.32
C CYS A 116 10.28 8.65 28.73
N ALA A 117 9.13 8.53 29.40
CA ALA A 117 9.01 8.84 30.81
C ALA A 117 10.02 8.04 31.63
N LYS A 118 10.42 8.55 32.81
CA LYS A 118 11.51 8.00 33.63
C LYS A 118 11.41 6.50 33.92
N ASP A 119 10.19 5.98 34.08
CA ASP A 119 9.92 4.58 34.42
C ASP A 119 9.50 3.73 33.20
N ALA A 120 9.36 4.38 32.03
CA ALA A 120 9.06 3.71 30.78
C ALA A 120 10.37 3.40 30.02
N LYS A 121 10.46 2.18 29.48
CA LYS A 121 11.58 1.76 28.64
C LYS A 121 11.27 2.10 27.19
N GLU A 122 12.30 2.45 26.45
CA GLU A 122 12.18 2.61 25.02
C GLU A 122 11.87 1.27 24.32
N VAL A 123 10.95 1.30 23.37
CA VAL A 123 10.57 0.22 22.47
C VAL A 123 11.20 0.50 21.10
N ARG A 124 12.10 -0.39 20.69
CA ARG A 124 12.92 -0.23 19.49
C ARG A 124 12.33 -0.99 18.31
N LEU A 125 11.62 -0.28 17.43
CA LEU A 125 10.92 -0.88 16.29
C LEU A 125 11.88 -1.29 15.16
N ASP A 126 13.06 -0.67 15.06
CA ASP A 126 14.14 -1.11 14.15
C ASP A 126 14.59 -2.54 14.44
N LYS A 127 14.60 -2.94 15.72
CA LYS A 127 14.94 -4.32 16.11
C LYS A 127 13.90 -5.33 15.63
N GLY A 128 12.64 -4.91 15.54
CA GLY A 128 11.55 -5.72 15.02
C GLY A 128 11.68 -6.08 13.54
N MET A 129 12.55 -5.38 12.80
CA MET A 129 12.82 -5.62 11.38
C MET A 129 14.13 -6.39 11.15
N ALA A 130 14.80 -6.86 12.21
CA ALA A 130 16.08 -7.54 12.10
C ALA A 130 16.00 -8.82 11.24
N TYR A 131 14.87 -9.54 11.26
CA TYR A 131 14.67 -10.72 10.41
C TYR A 131 14.73 -10.36 8.92
N LEU A 132 14.08 -9.26 8.51
CA LEU A 132 14.06 -8.82 7.12
C LEU A 132 15.45 -8.38 6.68
N ALA A 133 16.16 -7.63 7.53
CA ALA A 133 17.54 -7.22 7.28
C ALA A 133 18.47 -8.43 7.12
N LYS A 134 18.29 -9.46 7.94
CA LYS A 134 19.02 -10.72 7.84
C LYS A 134 18.73 -11.44 6.52
N THR A 135 17.46 -11.57 6.14
CA THR A 135 17.05 -12.23 4.88
C THR A 135 17.62 -11.50 3.66
N LEU A 136 17.51 -10.18 3.61
CA LEU A 136 18.09 -9.36 2.54
C LEU A 136 19.63 -9.43 2.53
N GLY A 137 20.26 -9.42 3.71
CA GLY A 137 21.70 -9.66 3.84
C GLY A 137 22.12 -11.01 3.24
N GLN A 138 21.35 -12.07 3.49
CA GLN A 138 21.61 -13.40 2.92
C GLN A 138 21.41 -13.41 1.40
N ALA A 139 20.46 -12.63 0.89
CA ALA A 139 20.25 -12.43 -0.54
C ALA A 139 21.40 -11.64 -1.21
N GLY A 140 22.28 -11.01 -0.44
CA GLY A 140 23.48 -10.33 -0.93
C GLY A 140 23.41 -8.80 -0.89
N TYR A 141 22.49 -8.24 -0.11
CA TYR A 141 22.40 -6.80 0.10
C TYR A 141 23.22 -6.34 1.31
N THR A 142 23.59 -5.05 1.33
CA THR A 142 23.89 -4.34 2.58
C THR A 142 22.60 -3.69 3.04
N VAL A 143 22.20 -3.90 4.30
CA VAL A 143 20.90 -3.43 4.79
C VAL A 143 21.10 -2.53 6.00
N VAL A 144 20.40 -1.41 6.04
CA VAL A 144 20.41 -0.49 7.17
C VAL A 144 18.99 -0.34 7.70
N VAL A 145 18.83 -0.55 9.01
CA VAL A 145 17.57 -0.32 9.73
C VAL A 145 17.82 0.79 10.75
N PRO A 146 17.56 2.06 10.40
CA PRO A 146 17.61 3.15 11.35
C PRO A 146 16.52 3.02 12.42
N ASP A 147 16.82 3.47 13.63
CA ASP A 147 15.83 3.70 14.68
C ASP A 147 15.09 5.02 14.40
N LEU A 148 13.90 4.89 13.82
CA LEU A 148 13.04 6.01 13.44
C LEU A 148 11.91 6.25 14.44
N GLY A 149 11.83 5.45 15.52
CA GLY A 149 10.79 5.61 16.53
C GLY A 149 10.72 7.05 17.06
N PRO A 150 11.86 7.62 17.55
CA PRO A 150 11.92 9.01 18.01
C PRO A 150 11.45 10.05 16.98
N LEU A 151 11.75 9.80 15.70
CA LEU A 151 11.43 10.70 14.59
C LEU A 151 9.93 10.70 14.27
N TRP A 152 9.28 9.54 14.37
CA TRP A 152 7.85 9.39 14.12
C TRP A 152 6.97 9.59 15.37
N ALA A 153 7.56 9.87 16.54
CA ALA A 153 6.81 10.03 17.79
C ALA A 153 5.68 11.10 17.69
N PRO A 154 5.93 12.30 17.14
CA PRO A 154 4.89 13.33 17.05
C PRO A 154 3.72 12.89 16.18
N ASP A 155 2.53 13.37 16.52
CA ASP A 155 1.31 12.99 15.82
C ASP A 155 1.19 13.66 14.46
N GLU A 156 1.35 14.98 14.42
CA GLU A 156 1.33 15.80 13.21
C GLU A 156 2.62 15.61 12.39
N LEU A 157 2.49 15.57 11.06
CA LEU A 157 3.62 15.37 10.15
C LEU A 157 4.57 16.57 10.08
N ASP A 158 4.10 17.76 10.44
CA ASP A 158 4.83 19.03 10.35
C ASP A 158 5.07 19.71 11.70
N LYS A 159 4.63 19.12 12.81
CA LYS A 159 4.83 19.63 14.18
C LYS A 159 5.30 18.54 15.15
N PRO A 160 6.24 18.86 16.07
CA PRO A 160 6.91 20.15 16.25
C PRO A 160 8.00 20.45 15.21
N TYR A 161 8.22 19.53 14.27
CA TYR A 161 9.10 19.65 13.13
C TYR A 161 8.52 18.89 11.94
N ASP A 162 8.99 19.23 10.75
CA ASP A 162 8.72 18.49 9.51
C ASP A 162 9.39 17.11 9.55
N GLN A 163 8.59 16.05 9.70
CA GLN A 163 9.09 14.69 9.87
C GLN A 163 9.79 14.18 8.59
N THR A 164 9.36 14.61 7.41
CA THR A 164 10.01 14.25 6.13
C THR A 164 11.39 14.89 6.02
N LYS A 165 11.53 16.18 6.36
CA LYS A 165 12.86 16.84 6.41
C LYS A 165 13.78 16.22 7.46
N ALA A 166 13.24 15.89 8.64
CA ALA A 166 13.98 15.20 9.69
C ALA A 166 14.50 13.83 9.20
N TRP A 167 13.67 13.08 8.47
CA TRP A 167 14.05 11.79 7.90
C TRP A 167 15.18 11.95 6.88
N MET A 168 15.05 12.92 5.98
CA MET A 168 16.09 13.22 4.99
C MET A 168 17.43 13.59 5.64
N ALA A 169 17.43 14.41 6.70
CA ALA A 169 18.62 14.76 7.44
C ALA A 169 19.27 13.54 8.13
N THR A 170 18.43 12.66 8.71
CA THR A 170 18.89 11.41 9.33
C THR A 170 19.53 10.49 8.29
N MET A 171 18.87 10.29 7.15
CA MET A 171 19.36 9.40 6.09
C MET A 171 20.61 9.95 5.41
N ASP A 172 20.72 11.26 5.19
CA ASP A 172 21.93 11.88 4.66
C ASP A 172 23.14 11.65 5.60
N LYS A 173 22.95 11.82 6.92
CA LYS A 173 24.02 11.54 7.90
C LYS A 173 24.45 10.07 7.89
N ILE A 174 23.49 9.15 7.84
CA ILE A 174 23.75 7.71 7.74
C ILE A 174 24.50 7.37 6.44
N ARG A 175 23.99 7.82 5.28
CA ARG A 175 24.56 7.51 3.97
C ARG A 175 25.96 8.09 3.79
N ARG A 176 26.22 9.34 4.23
CA ARG A 176 27.58 9.90 4.22
C ARG A 176 28.54 9.07 5.07
N THR A 177 28.10 8.64 6.25
CA THR A 177 28.94 7.78 7.10
C THR A 177 29.18 6.40 6.49
N LEU A 178 28.19 5.82 5.79
CA LEU A 178 28.38 4.59 5.02
C LEU A 178 29.36 4.77 3.86
N ALA A 179 29.28 5.90 3.13
CA ALA A 179 30.22 6.22 2.07
C ALA A 179 31.65 6.32 2.61
N ASP A 180 31.86 7.06 3.70
CA ASP A 180 33.16 7.13 4.37
C ASP A 180 33.65 5.76 4.85
N ALA A 181 32.76 4.91 5.38
CA ALA A 181 33.13 3.57 5.80
C ALA A 181 33.48 2.66 4.61
N ASN A 182 32.77 2.80 3.49
CA ASN A 182 33.01 2.09 2.24
C ASN A 182 34.33 2.49 1.58
N GLU A 183 34.78 3.73 1.78
CA GLU A 183 36.10 4.20 1.36
C GLU A 183 37.21 3.86 2.37
N GLY A 184 36.84 3.42 3.57
CA GLY A 184 37.77 3.11 4.67
C GLY A 184 38.24 4.35 5.46
N LYS A 185 37.53 5.47 5.35
CA LYS A 185 37.81 6.74 6.06
C LYS A 185 37.30 6.73 7.51
N THR A 186 36.31 5.90 7.83
CA THR A 186 35.76 5.77 9.18
C THR A 186 35.47 4.31 9.53
N THR A 187 35.41 4.00 10.82
CA THR A 187 35.01 2.70 11.35
C THR A 187 33.73 2.76 12.18
N LEU A 188 33.00 3.87 12.15
CA LEU A 188 31.77 4.08 12.94
C LEU A 188 30.65 3.08 12.56
N MET A 189 30.65 2.59 11.32
CA MET A 189 29.75 1.53 10.84
C MET A 189 30.42 0.13 10.88
N GLY A 190 31.62 0.05 11.48
CA GLY A 190 32.43 -1.15 11.61
C GLY A 190 33.59 -1.25 10.59
N LYS A 191 34.62 -2.03 10.94
CA LYS A 191 35.94 -2.05 10.25
C LYS A 191 35.94 -2.77 8.89
N ALA A 192 34.90 -3.55 8.59
CA ALA A 192 34.86 -4.47 7.46
C ALA A 192 33.92 -3.99 6.33
N LEU A 193 33.80 -2.68 6.11
CA LEU A 193 32.90 -2.13 5.08
C LEU A 193 33.60 -1.62 3.83
N LYS A 194 34.94 -1.53 3.84
CA LYS A 194 35.69 -0.97 2.72
C LYS A 194 35.42 -1.75 1.41
N GLY A 195 34.83 -1.10 0.41
CA GLY A 195 34.49 -1.67 -0.89
C GLY A 195 33.28 -2.63 -0.88
N ASN A 196 32.51 -2.67 0.20
CA ASN A 196 31.41 -3.62 0.35
C ASN A 196 30.03 -3.06 -0.01
N ILE A 197 29.90 -1.75 -0.16
CA ILE A 197 28.61 -1.09 -0.35
C ILE A 197 28.55 -0.44 -1.72
N ASP A 198 27.51 -0.77 -2.47
CA ASP A 198 27.10 -0.03 -3.67
C ASP A 198 26.00 0.96 -3.26
N LEU A 199 26.34 2.25 -3.28
CA LEU A 199 25.41 3.33 -2.90
C LEU A 199 24.60 3.85 -4.09
N GLU A 200 24.99 3.52 -5.32
CA GLU A 200 24.29 3.91 -6.54
C GLU A 200 23.02 3.07 -6.71
N HIS A 201 23.09 1.80 -6.36
CA HIS A 201 21.97 0.88 -6.39
C HIS A 201 21.30 0.80 -5.02
N THR A 202 20.28 1.63 -4.80
CA THR A 202 19.55 1.72 -3.52
C THR A 202 18.14 1.16 -3.62
N GLY A 203 17.72 0.38 -2.63
CA GLY A 203 16.32 0.09 -2.36
C GLY A 203 15.84 0.74 -1.06
N LEU A 204 14.56 1.09 -0.99
CA LEU A 204 13.92 1.60 0.22
C LEU A 204 12.64 0.82 0.50
N PHE A 205 12.58 0.19 1.67
CA PHE A 205 11.38 -0.39 2.24
C PHE A 205 10.72 0.62 3.21
N MET A 206 9.41 0.80 3.13
CA MET A 206 8.64 1.79 3.88
C MET A 206 7.40 1.16 4.52
N HIS A 207 7.28 1.22 5.85
CA HIS A 207 6.11 0.71 6.57
C HIS A 207 5.28 1.86 7.16
N SER A 208 3.94 1.82 6.99
CA SER A 208 3.02 2.79 7.60
C SER A 208 3.37 4.22 7.17
N ARG A 209 3.47 5.12 8.15
CA ARG A 209 3.88 6.52 8.02
C ARG A 209 5.17 6.72 7.21
N SER A 210 6.09 5.75 7.15
CA SER A 210 7.31 5.89 6.35
C SER A 210 7.05 6.04 4.84
N ALA A 211 5.85 5.69 4.33
CA ALA A 211 5.53 5.86 2.92
C ALA A 211 5.56 7.33 2.45
N ILE A 212 5.40 8.30 3.36
CA ILE A 212 5.41 9.74 3.04
C ILE A 212 6.74 10.20 2.42
N VAL A 213 7.85 9.49 2.69
CA VAL A 213 9.19 9.90 2.24
C VAL A 213 9.54 9.41 0.84
N ALA A 214 8.63 8.67 0.17
CA ALA A 214 8.88 8.04 -1.12
C ALA A 214 9.40 9.02 -2.20
N ASN A 215 8.77 10.19 -2.33
CA ASN A 215 9.13 11.18 -3.32
C ASN A 215 10.48 11.85 -3.02
N ASP A 216 10.74 12.21 -1.76
CA ASP A 216 12.01 12.80 -1.36
C ASP A 216 13.17 11.80 -1.50
N ALA A 217 12.93 10.52 -1.21
CA ALA A 217 13.90 9.46 -1.46
C ALA A 217 14.21 9.30 -2.96
N ALA A 218 13.18 9.26 -3.82
CA ALA A 218 13.36 9.17 -5.27
C ALA A 218 14.09 10.38 -5.86
N LYS A 219 13.82 11.57 -5.32
CA LYS A 219 14.53 12.79 -5.70
C LYS A 219 16.00 12.78 -5.25
N ALA A 220 16.26 12.28 -4.04
CA ALA A 220 17.61 12.26 -3.48
C ALA A 220 18.48 11.13 -4.06
N TRP A 221 17.88 10.01 -4.43
CA TRP A 221 18.56 8.79 -4.89
C TRP A 221 17.99 8.38 -6.26
N PRO A 222 18.51 8.96 -7.36
CA PRO A 222 18.10 8.57 -8.70
C PRO A 222 18.24 7.06 -8.91
N GLY A 223 17.19 6.41 -9.42
CA GLY A 223 17.16 4.97 -9.65
C GLY A 223 16.83 4.12 -8.41
N VAL A 224 16.41 4.73 -7.29
CA VAL A 224 15.94 3.98 -6.12
C VAL A 224 14.77 3.05 -6.47
N SER A 225 14.78 1.83 -5.96
CA SER A 225 13.61 0.95 -5.98
C SER A 225 12.84 1.08 -4.66
N LEU A 226 11.53 1.25 -4.72
CA LEU A 226 10.67 1.47 -3.56
C LEU A 226 9.77 0.26 -3.30
N VAL A 227 9.61 -0.10 -2.02
CA VAL A 227 8.56 -1.01 -1.53
C VAL A 227 7.88 -0.36 -0.34
N SER A 228 6.55 -0.37 -0.30
CA SER A 228 5.78 -0.03 0.89
C SER A 228 4.95 -1.21 1.39
N TYR A 229 4.79 -1.32 2.71
CA TYR A 229 3.85 -2.23 3.35
C TYR A 229 2.90 -1.42 4.24
N GLY A 230 1.58 -1.56 4.03
CA GLY A 230 0.54 -0.80 4.73
C GLY A 230 0.89 0.69 4.74
N GLY A 231 1.17 1.27 3.57
CA GLY A 231 1.71 2.63 3.49
C GLY A 231 0.67 3.69 3.83
N PHE A 232 1.07 4.71 4.58
CA PHE A 232 0.24 5.91 4.77
C PHE A 232 0.32 6.80 3.54
N TYR A 233 -0.80 6.93 2.83
CA TYR A 233 -0.95 7.80 1.68
C TYR A 233 -2.11 8.76 1.91
N ALA A 234 -1.97 10.01 1.46
CA ALA A 234 -3.07 10.96 1.53
C ALA A 234 -4.14 10.57 0.49
N LEU A 235 -5.32 10.25 1.01
CA LEU A 235 -6.54 10.02 0.25
C LEU A 235 -7.48 11.20 0.50
N PRO A 236 -8.26 11.61 -0.51
CA PRO A 236 -9.25 12.65 -0.28
C PRO A 236 -10.36 12.13 0.62
N GLU A 237 -10.62 12.85 1.71
CA GLU A 237 -11.79 12.60 2.55
C GLU A 237 -12.98 13.42 2.04
N THR A 238 -12.70 14.59 1.46
CA THR A 238 -13.65 15.55 0.91
C THR A 238 -13.40 15.84 -0.57
N ASP A 239 -14.30 16.58 -1.23
CA ASP A 239 -14.16 17.01 -2.62
C ASP A 239 -13.13 18.14 -2.83
N GLU A 240 -12.72 18.80 -1.74
CA GLU A 240 -11.64 19.81 -1.75
C GLU A 240 -10.25 19.20 -1.57
N ASP A 241 -10.17 17.95 -1.08
CA ASP A 241 -8.90 17.27 -0.86
C ASP A 241 -8.34 16.75 -2.19
N GLU A 242 -7.02 16.85 -2.33
CA GLU A 242 -6.30 16.31 -3.48
C GLU A 242 -5.58 15.02 -3.12
N PHE A 243 -5.54 14.07 -4.06
CA PHE A 243 -4.52 13.05 -4.01
C PHE A 243 -3.16 13.74 -4.14
N ALA A 244 -2.34 13.63 -3.11
CA ALA A 244 -1.01 14.20 -3.13
C ALA A 244 -0.08 13.48 -2.15
N PRO A 245 1.21 13.37 -2.46
CA PRO A 245 1.82 13.60 -3.77
C PRO A 245 1.52 12.45 -4.75
N ALA A 246 1.76 12.69 -6.04
CA ALA A 246 1.84 11.62 -7.04
C ALA A 246 2.98 10.63 -6.75
N PRO A 247 2.88 9.36 -7.18
CA PRO A 247 3.98 8.40 -7.07
C PRO A 247 5.19 8.86 -7.89
N PRO A 248 6.43 8.76 -7.35
CA PRO A 248 7.63 9.06 -8.14
C PRO A 248 7.78 8.09 -9.31
N ASP A 249 8.39 8.51 -10.42
CA ASP A 249 8.67 7.65 -11.59
C ASP A 249 9.94 6.79 -11.38
N VAL A 250 9.86 5.90 -10.40
CA VAL A 250 10.85 4.86 -10.10
C VAL A 250 10.11 3.54 -9.83
N PRO A 251 10.77 2.37 -9.83
CA PRO A 251 10.09 1.13 -9.52
C PRO A 251 9.43 1.21 -8.14
N LEU A 252 8.12 1.00 -8.09
CA LEU A 252 7.33 1.06 -6.85
C LEU A 252 6.48 -0.20 -6.67
N LEU A 253 6.57 -0.84 -5.50
CA LEU A 253 5.64 -1.87 -5.07
C LEU A 253 4.96 -1.42 -3.77
N VAL A 254 3.64 -1.34 -3.78
CA VAL A 254 2.82 -1.08 -2.58
C VAL A 254 2.12 -2.38 -2.20
N ILE A 255 2.26 -2.79 -0.94
CA ILE A 255 1.70 -4.01 -0.39
C ILE A 255 0.74 -3.63 0.72
N ASP A 256 -0.52 -4.01 0.62
CA ASP A 256 -1.52 -3.83 1.66
C ASP A 256 -2.00 -5.19 2.18
N GLY A 257 -2.07 -5.34 3.49
CA GLY A 257 -2.78 -6.46 4.10
C GLY A 257 -4.28 -6.23 4.01
N GLU A 258 -5.06 -7.22 3.57
CA GLU A 258 -6.52 -7.07 3.47
C GLU A 258 -7.17 -6.80 4.84
N ALA A 259 -6.57 -7.32 5.92
CA ALA A 259 -7.03 -7.14 7.29
C ALA A 259 -6.35 -5.96 8.02
N ASP A 260 -5.62 -5.10 7.30
CA ASP A 260 -5.01 -3.87 7.85
C ASP A 260 -6.09 -2.86 8.28
N GLN A 261 -6.13 -2.54 9.57
CA GLN A 261 -7.10 -1.61 10.16
C GLN A 261 -6.51 -0.26 10.57
N ASP A 262 -5.23 -0.02 10.28
CA ASP A 262 -4.56 1.22 10.67
C ASP A 262 -4.65 2.27 9.56
N VAL A 263 -4.40 1.87 8.31
CA VAL A 263 -4.34 2.81 7.16
C VAL A 263 -5.33 2.47 6.04
N ASP A 264 -6.32 1.62 6.32
CA ASP A 264 -7.41 1.27 5.40
C ASP A 264 -6.98 0.87 3.98
N ARG A 265 -5.81 0.23 3.86
CA ARG A 265 -5.23 -0.18 2.57
C ARG A 265 -5.10 1.01 1.60
N ALA A 266 -4.60 2.14 2.11
CA ALA A 266 -4.53 3.40 1.37
C ALA A 266 -3.77 3.30 0.04
N GLY A 267 -2.77 2.42 -0.05
CA GLY A 267 -2.01 2.17 -1.28
C GLY A 267 -2.88 1.77 -2.47
N ALA A 268 -3.77 0.81 -2.24
CA ALA A 268 -4.72 0.33 -3.23
C ALA A 268 -5.76 1.37 -3.70
N SER A 269 -6.01 2.41 -2.90
CA SER A 269 -6.88 3.53 -3.30
C SER A 269 -6.09 4.69 -3.93
N TRP A 270 -4.85 4.89 -3.51
CA TRP A 270 -3.99 5.99 -3.95
C TRP A 270 -3.40 5.76 -5.35
N LEU A 271 -2.82 4.58 -5.60
CA LEU A 271 -2.10 4.33 -6.86
C LEU A 271 -3.02 4.36 -8.10
N PRO A 272 -4.27 3.84 -8.08
CA PRO A 272 -5.18 3.91 -9.23
C PRO A 272 -5.56 5.31 -9.68
N GLU A 273 -5.47 6.33 -8.81
CA GLU A 273 -5.71 7.72 -9.22
C GLU A 273 -4.72 8.13 -10.30
N TYR A 274 -3.49 7.65 -10.19
CA TYR A 274 -2.36 8.03 -11.02
C TYR A 274 -2.11 7.12 -12.22
N VAL A 275 -3.09 6.29 -12.59
CA VAL A 275 -3.02 5.44 -13.80
C VAL A 275 -2.78 6.26 -15.08
N ALA A 276 -3.15 7.54 -15.09
CA ALA A 276 -2.92 8.44 -16.21
C ALA A 276 -1.48 8.95 -16.32
N LEU A 277 -0.62 8.75 -15.32
CA LEU A 277 0.75 9.22 -15.36
C LEU A 277 1.55 8.38 -16.37
N ASP A 278 2.31 9.07 -17.21
CA ASP A 278 3.33 8.42 -18.01
C ASP A 278 4.50 8.04 -17.11
N ARG A 279 4.89 6.77 -17.18
CA ARG A 279 5.93 6.20 -16.33
C ARG A 279 6.95 5.47 -17.18
N THR A 280 8.21 5.64 -16.81
CA THR A 280 9.33 4.87 -17.32
C THR A 280 9.64 3.67 -16.42
N ALA A 281 9.10 3.64 -15.20
CA ALA A 281 9.27 2.56 -14.24
C ALA A 281 7.94 1.96 -13.74
N PRO A 282 7.90 0.64 -13.47
CA PRO A 282 6.67 -0.02 -13.05
C PRO A 282 6.23 0.39 -11.65
N ALA A 283 4.92 0.45 -11.44
CA ALA A 283 4.28 0.64 -10.16
C ALA A 283 3.18 -0.41 -9.95
N PHE A 284 3.18 -1.07 -8.80
CA PHE A 284 2.20 -2.07 -8.43
C PHE A 284 1.56 -1.72 -7.09
N SER A 285 0.27 -2.04 -6.94
CA SER A 285 -0.37 -2.18 -5.65
C SER A 285 -0.88 -3.60 -5.53
N VAL A 286 -0.54 -4.28 -4.43
CA VAL A 286 -0.94 -5.65 -4.17
C VAL A 286 -1.67 -5.74 -2.85
N ILE A 287 -2.85 -6.37 -2.84
CA ILE A 287 -3.60 -6.63 -1.62
C ILE A 287 -3.54 -8.12 -1.31
N VAL A 288 -3.17 -8.45 -0.07
CA VAL A 288 -2.93 -9.84 0.35
C VAL A 288 -3.88 -10.24 1.48
N PRO A 289 -4.75 -11.25 1.26
CA PRO A 289 -5.70 -11.72 2.26
C PRO A 289 -5.05 -12.16 3.58
N GLY A 290 -5.74 -11.90 4.69
CA GLY A 290 -5.37 -12.37 6.04
C GLY A 290 -4.20 -11.65 6.72
N LEU A 291 -3.44 -10.82 5.99
CA LEU A 291 -2.36 -10.01 6.55
C LEU A 291 -2.88 -8.69 7.11
N GLY A 292 -2.25 -8.19 8.19
CA GLY A 292 -2.59 -6.95 8.88
C GLY A 292 -1.42 -5.97 8.93
N HIS A 293 -1.59 -4.85 9.61
CA HIS A 293 -0.63 -3.75 9.61
C HIS A 293 0.65 -4.05 10.40
N ASN A 294 0.51 -4.59 11.62
CA ASN A 294 1.59 -4.53 12.61
C ASN A 294 2.49 -5.78 12.69
N PHE A 295 1.95 -6.95 12.33
CA PHE A 295 2.59 -8.26 12.59
C PHE A 295 3.85 -8.54 11.75
N ILE A 296 4.18 -7.70 10.79
CA ILE A 296 5.48 -7.72 10.12
C ILE A 296 6.63 -7.21 11.00
N ASN A 297 6.35 -6.54 12.13
CA ASN A 297 7.36 -6.06 13.07
C ASN A 297 7.40 -6.96 14.31
N THR A 298 8.51 -7.66 14.54
CA THR A 298 8.56 -8.66 15.62
C THR A 298 8.41 -8.06 17.01
N THR A 299 8.89 -6.83 17.21
CA THR A 299 8.73 -6.09 18.48
C THR A 299 7.25 -5.86 18.80
N LEU A 300 6.43 -5.59 17.79
CA LEU A 300 4.98 -5.41 17.96
C LEU A 300 4.25 -6.74 18.12
N SER A 301 4.61 -7.76 17.33
CA SER A 301 3.99 -9.08 17.47
C SER A 301 4.30 -9.76 18.80
N GLU A 302 5.50 -9.57 19.36
CA GLU A 302 5.87 -10.07 20.70
C GLU A 302 5.04 -9.42 21.82
N LYS A 303 4.50 -8.24 21.55
CA LYS A 303 3.58 -7.51 22.43
C LYS A 303 2.11 -7.79 22.11
N GLU A 304 1.84 -8.70 21.17
CA GLU A 304 0.49 -9.04 20.71
C GLU A 304 -0.29 -7.81 20.18
N PHE A 305 0.43 -6.80 19.66
CA PHE A 305 -0.18 -5.62 19.07
C PHE A 305 -0.65 -5.92 17.64
N ASP A 306 -1.78 -6.60 17.54
CA ASP A 306 -2.46 -6.98 16.29
C ASP A 306 -3.62 -6.03 16.02
N ASP A 307 -3.65 -5.43 14.83
CA ASP A 307 -4.74 -4.56 14.37
C ASP A 307 -5.88 -5.33 13.71
N ARG A 308 -5.73 -6.64 13.48
CA ARG A 308 -6.74 -7.43 12.77
C ARG A 308 -7.88 -7.87 13.68
N THR A 309 -9.09 -7.89 13.12
CA THR A 309 -10.29 -8.48 13.79
C THR A 309 -10.46 -9.97 13.54
N VAL A 310 -9.82 -10.53 12.50
CA VAL A 310 -9.87 -11.96 12.15
C VAL A 310 -8.45 -12.49 12.05
N GLN A 311 -8.11 -13.45 12.92
CA GLN A 311 -6.75 -13.98 13.04
C GLN A 311 -6.61 -15.30 12.26
N GLU A 312 -6.28 -15.20 10.98
CA GLU A 312 -5.96 -16.39 10.15
C GLU A 312 -4.45 -16.57 9.96
N ALA A 313 -3.71 -15.50 9.66
CA ALA A 313 -2.26 -15.55 9.49
C ALA A 313 -1.51 -15.28 10.82
N THR A 314 -0.41 -15.99 11.06
CA THR A 314 0.47 -15.75 12.20
C THR A 314 1.49 -14.65 11.92
N ALA A 315 2.18 -14.13 12.94
CA ALA A 315 3.30 -13.21 12.73
C ALA A 315 4.43 -13.84 11.88
N GLU A 316 4.65 -15.16 11.99
CA GLU A 316 5.62 -15.87 11.14
C GLU A 316 5.19 -15.86 9.66
N ASP A 317 3.89 -16.03 9.39
CA ASP A 317 3.36 -15.96 8.02
C ASP A 317 3.56 -14.56 7.41
N HIS A 318 3.35 -13.49 8.20
CA HIS A 318 3.62 -12.11 7.76
C HIS A 318 5.10 -11.90 7.42
N GLN A 319 5.99 -12.32 8.31
CA GLN A 319 7.44 -12.18 8.13
C GLN A 319 7.94 -12.98 6.91
N LYS A 320 7.44 -14.20 6.72
CA LYS A 320 7.79 -15.06 5.59
C LYS A 320 7.32 -14.48 4.26
N PHE A 321 6.07 -14.05 4.20
CA PHE A 321 5.51 -13.37 3.03
C PHE A 321 6.34 -12.12 2.70
N LEU A 322 6.54 -11.23 3.68
CA LEU A 322 7.22 -9.97 3.46
C LEU A 322 8.67 -10.17 2.99
N SER A 323 9.40 -11.08 3.64
CA SER A 323 10.76 -11.43 3.23
C SER A 323 10.83 -11.90 1.79
N THR A 324 9.89 -12.74 1.37
CA THR A 324 9.85 -13.30 0.01
C THR A 324 9.50 -12.22 -1.02
N ALA A 325 8.47 -11.42 -0.75
CA ALA A 325 8.03 -10.36 -1.65
C ALA A 325 9.09 -9.26 -1.83
N VAL A 326 9.67 -8.78 -0.72
CA VAL A 326 10.65 -7.69 -0.74
C VAL A 326 11.96 -8.11 -1.41
N VAL A 327 12.47 -9.32 -1.13
CA VAL A 327 13.64 -9.86 -1.83
C VAL A 327 13.34 -9.98 -3.32
N SER A 328 12.21 -10.59 -3.69
CA SER A 328 11.86 -10.80 -5.10
C SER A 328 11.75 -9.48 -5.88
N TRP A 329 11.18 -8.44 -5.27
CA TRP A 329 11.08 -7.12 -5.86
C TRP A 329 12.46 -6.49 -6.09
N PHE A 330 13.29 -6.38 -5.03
CA PHE A 330 14.61 -5.78 -5.16
C PHE A 330 15.55 -6.59 -6.06
N ASP A 331 15.39 -7.91 -6.14
CA ASP A 331 16.15 -8.75 -7.08
C ASP A 331 15.82 -8.35 -8.52
N GLN A 332 14.55 -8.17 -8.84
CA GLN A 332 14.14 -7.79 -10.19
C GLN A 332 14.50 -6.34 -10.53
N THR A 333 14.25 -5.39 -9.63
CA THR A 333 14.36 -3.96 -9.95
C THR A 333 15.77 -3.41 -9.78
N ILE A 334 16.55 -3.92 -8.83
CA ILE A 334 17.91 -3.46 -8.58
C ILE A 334 18.93 -4.34 -9.30
N ARG A 335 18.73 -5.67 -9.26
CA ARG A 335 19.69 -6.64 -9.82
C ARG A 335 19.29 -7.20 -11.18
N GLN A 336 18.15 -6.77 -11.73
CA GLN A 336 17.62 -7.23 -13.02
C GLN A 336 17.47 -8.75 -13.08
N ALA A 337 17.19 -9.38 -11.94
CA ALA A 337 16.86 -10.80 -11.91
C ALA A 337 15.46 -11.04 -12.50
N GLU A 338 15.19 -12.28 -12.91
CA GLU A 338 13.82 -12.68 -13.24
C GLU A 338 12.95 -12.76 -11.98
N GLY A 339 11.65 -12.57 -12.15
CA GLY A 339 10.69 -12.86 -11.09
C GLY A 339 9.24 -12.52 -11.44
N PRO A 340 8.33 -12.58 -10.46
CA PRO A 340 6.88 -12.57 -10.68
C PRO A 340 6.29 -11.24 -11.16
N PHE A 341 7.01 -10.11 -11.10
CA PHE A 341 6.42 -8.82 -11.45
C PHE A 341 6.71 -8.50 -12.92
N PRO A 342 5.68 -8.27 -13.75
CA PRO A 342 5.91 -7.96 -15.15
C PRO A 342 6.49 -6.56 -15.31
N MET A 343 7.76 -6.46 -15.72
CA MET A 343 8.44 -5.17 -15.90
C MET A 343 7.96 -4.36 -17.13
N SER A 344 7.04 -4.92 -17.91
CA SER A 344 6.42 -4.30 -19.09
C SER A 344 4.91 -4.60 -19.16
N ALA A 345 4.19 -3.80 -19.94
CA ALA A 345 2.73 -3.93 -20.12
C ALA A 345 2.27 -5.27 -20.72
N GLY A 346 3.08 -5.91 -21.55
CA GLY A 346 2.77 -7.24 -22.12
C GLY A 346 2.96 -8.43 -21.18
N GLY A 347 3.51 -8.25 -19.98
CA GLY A 347 3.76 -9.36 -19.05
C GLY A 347 2.52 -9.73 -18.25
N GLU A 348 2.34 -11.04 -17.99
CA GLU A 348 1.27 -11.60 -17.16
C GLU A 348 1.36 -11.08 -15.71
N LEU A 349 0.20 -10.81 -15.10
CA LEU A 349 0.13 -10.42 -13.70
C LEU A 349 0.25 -11.66 -12.80
N PRO A 350 0.93 -11.56 -11.66
CA PRO A 350 1.02 -12.67 -10.73
C PRO A 350 -0.30 -12.88 -9.99
N ASP A 351 -0.80 -14.11 -9.95
CA ASP A 351 -1.91 -14.50 -9.07
C ASP A 351 -1.48 -14.62 -7.60
N THR A 352 -0.17 -14.78 -7.36
CA THR A 352 0.41 -14.87 -6.02
C THR A 352 1.65 -14.00 -5.87
N VAL A 353 1.82 -13.40 -4.70
CA VAL A 353 3.02 -12.66 -4.31
C VAL A 353 3.54 -13.27 -3.01
N GLY A 354 4.84 -13.51 -2.90
CA GLY A 354 5.42 -14.11 -1.70
C GLY A 354 4.85 -15.51 -1.34
N GLY A 355 4.21 -16.19 -2.29
CA GLY A 355 3.54 -17.48 -2.09
C GLY A 355 2.11 -17.40 -1.53
N LEU A 356 1.53 -16.20 -1.42
CA LEU A 356 0.14 -15.98 -1.03
C LEU A 356 -0.66 -15.41 -2.19
N ASP A 357 -1.95 -15.71 -2.25
CA ASP A 357 -2.88 -15.09 -3.21
C ASP A 357 -2.78 -13.56 -3.12
N ALA A 358 -2.74 -12.91 -4.28
CA ALA A 358 -2.61 -11.46 -4.36
C ALA A 358 -3.62 -10.88 -5.35
N ARG A 359 -4.15 -9.72 -4.99
CA ARG A 359 -4.97 -8.88 -5.88
C ARG A 359 -4.09 -7.77 -6.39
N VAL A 360 -4.00 -7.60 -7.71
CA VAL A 360 -2.94 -6.78 -8.31
C VAL A 360 -3.54 -5.65 -9.13
N PHE A 361 -3.14 -4.44 -8.78
CA PHE A 361 -3.19 -3.27 -9.64
C PHE A 361 -1.78 -2.99 -10.20
N ALA A 362 -1.66 -2.72 -11.49
CA ALA A 362 -0.36 -2.57 -12.13
C ALA A 362 -0.35 -1.44 -13.18
N VAL A 363 0.56 -0.49 -13.00
CA VAL A 363 0.94 0.53 -14.00
C VAL A 363 2.37 0.23 -14.44
N THR A 364 2.54 -0.31 -15.63
CA THR A 364 3.87 -0.70 -16.14
C THR A 364 4.35 0.25 -17.23
N PRO A 365 5.67 0.39 -17.42
CA PRO A 365 6.22 1.26 -18.43
C PRO A 365 5.74 0.87 -19.82
N ASN A 366 5.52 1.90 -20.62
CA ASN A 366 5.35 1.74 -22.05
C ASN A 366 6.73 1.72 -22.72
N THR A 367 7.27 0.53 -22.93
CA THR A 367 8.61 0.36 -23.50
C THR A 367 8.57 0.47 -25.02
N GLY A 368 8.45 1.69 -25.56
CA GLY A 368 8.58 1.94 -27.00
C GLY A 368 8.06 3.32 -27.43
N ASP A 369 8.57 3.85 -28.55
CA ASP A 369 8.13 5.08 -29.24
C ASP A 369 6.62 5.10 -29.62
N LYS A 370 5.89 4.03 -29.35
CA LYS A 370 4.46 3.92 -29.53
C LYS A 370 3.79 4.33 -28.22
N THR A 371 3.29 5.56 -28.13
CA THR A 371 2.52 6.02 -26.96
C THR A 371 1.40 5.01 -26.66
N ALA A 372 1.42 4.35 -25.50
CA ALA A 372 0.28 3.60 -24.99
C ALA A 372 -0.92 4.54 -25.02
N ARG A 373 -2.01 4.05 -25.58
CA ARG A 373 -3.22 4.86 -25.76
C ARG A 373 -4.15 4.42 -24.67
N ARG A 374 -4.51 5.36 -23.81
CA ARG A 374 -5.35 5.10 -22.66
C ARG A 374 -6.54 6.03 -22.64
N TRP A 375 -7.66 5.46 -22.24
CA TRP A 375 -8.80 6.19 -21.76
C TRP A 375 -8.80 6.08 -20.23
N VAL A 376 -9.03 7.19 -19.54
CA VAL A 376 -9.11 7.26 -18.08
C VAL A 376 -10.38 8.01 -17.72
N ALA A 377 -11.11 7.51 -16.72
CA ALA A 377 -12.29 8.19 -16.22
C ALA A 377 -11.93 9.58 -15.66
N THR A 378 -12.54 10.63 -16.21
CA THR A 378 -12.39 12.02 -15.78
C THR A 378 -13.74 12.72 -15.76
N ALA A 379 -13.91 13.73 -14.89
CA ALA A 379 -15.21 14.40 -14.71
C ALA A 379 -15.65 15.17 -15.97
N THR A 380 -14.69 15.58 -16.79
CA THR A 380 -14.87 16.32 -18.04
C THR A 380 -14.59 15.48 -19.29
N GLY A 381 -14.35 14.18 -19.12
CA GLY A 381 -14.00 13.27 -20.19
C GLY A 381 -15.14 13.02 -21.17
N PRO A 382 -14.83 12.45 -22.36
CA PRO A 382 -15.87 12.02 -23.28
C PRO A 382 -16.76 11.01 -22.59
N LYS A 383 -18.08 11.23 -22.67
CA LYS A 383 -19.07 10.27 -22.20
C LYS A 383 -18.90 8.98 -22.97
N LEU A 384 -18.89 7.86 -22.26
CA LEU A 384 -18.97 6.55 -22.89
C LEU A 384 -20.33 6.42 -23.61
N GLU A 385 -20.30 5.89 -24.82
CA GLU A 385 -21.51 5.64 -25.61
C GLU A 385 -22.11 4.28 -25.22
N GLY A 386 -23.44 4.13 -25.29
CA GLY A 386 -24.14 2.88 -24.97
C GLY A 386 -25.05 3.01 -23.76
N ALA A 387 -24.67 2.38 -22.64
CA ALA A 387 -25.44 2.36 -21.40
C ALA A 387 -25.40 3.71 -20.65
N GLU A 388 -26.28 3.85 -19.65
CA GLU A 388 -26.24 4.99 -18.72
C GLU A 388 -24.99 4.88 -17.83
N VAL A 389 -24.01 5.73 -18.11
CA VAL A 389 -22.74 5.79 -17.36
C VAL A 389 -22.77 6.97 -16.39
N THR A 390 -22.44 6.69 -15.13
CA THR A 390 -22.28 7.70 -14.09
C THR A 390 -20.80 7.84 -13.75
N TYR A 391 -20.28 9.07 -13.79
CA TYR A 391 -18.92 9.36 -13.34
C TYR A 391 -18.98 9.82 -11.89
N CYS A 392 -18.31 9.12 -10.99
CA CYS A 392 -18.41 9.37 -9.56
C CYS A 392 -17.18 8.87 -8.79
N ARG A 393 -17.05 9.24 -7.51
CA ARG A 393 -16.05 8.80 -6.53
C ARG A 393 -16.74 8.04 -5.38
N ASN A 394 -16.05 7.04 -4.82
CA ASN A 394 -16.49 6.45 -3.55
C ASN A 394 -15.73 7.15 -2.42
N TYR A 395 -16.44 7.93 -1.62
CA TYR A 395 -15.91 8.57 -0.41
C TYR A 395 -16.02 7.63 0.80
N PRO A 396 -15.23 7.86 1.87
CA PRO A 396 -15.35 7.09 3.10
C PRO A 396 -16.80 6.99 3.59
N LEU A 397 -17.23 5.78 3.99
CA LEU A 397 -18.62 5.52 4.39
C LEU A 397 -19.06 6.34 5.60
N MET A 398 -18.13 6.71 6.46
CA MET A 398 -18.37 7.52 7.65
C MET A 398 -18.38 9.02 7.38
N ASN A 399 -18.02 9.47 6.17
CA ASN A 399 -18.15 10.87 5.80
C ASN A 399 -19.64 11.20 5.51
N PRO A 400 -20.29 12.04 6.34
CA PRO A 400 -21.71 12.35 6.21
C PRO A 400 -22.02 13.37 5.11
N MET A 401 -21.01 13.98 4.50
CA MET A 401 -21.18 15.05 3.52
C MET A 401 -21.65 14.49 2.17
N GLU A 402 -22.65 15.15 1.57
CA GLU A 402 -23.11 14.82 0.22
C GLU A 402 -22.28 15.58 -0.81
N TYR A 403 -21.64 14.84 -1.72
CA TYR A 403 -20.86 15.41 -2.82
C TYR A 403 -21.58 15.19 -4.15
N PRO A 404 -21.57 16.16 -5.09
CA PRO A 404 -22.21 16.00 -6.39
C PRO A 404 -21.70 14.82 -7.20
N ASP A 405 -20.46 14.41 -6.98
CA ASP A 405 -19.80 13.28 -7.65
C ASP A 405 -19.75 12.02 -6.77
N ARG A 406 -20.48 11.94 -5.66
CA ARG A 406 -20.52 10.72 -4.82
C ARG A 406 -21.27 9.60 -5.55
N CYS A 407 -20.67 8.42 -5.62
CA CYS A 407 -21.34 7.23 -6.14
C CYS A 407 -22.51 6.80 -5.24
N GLU A 408 -23.57 6.23 -5.82
CA GLU A 408 -24.60 5.52 -5.03
C GLU A 408 -23.93 4.39 -4.23
N LEU A 409 -24.29 4.23 -2.95
CA LEU A 409 -23.72 3.14 -2.15
C LEU A 409 -24.10 1.78 -2.73
N ALA A 410 -23.13 0.88 -2.81
CA ALA A 410 -23.37 -0.50 -3.22
C ALA A 410 -24.38 -1.16 -2.27
N LYS A 411 -25.41 -1.83 -2.84
CA LYS A 411 -26.42 -2.54 -2.04
C LYS A 411 -25.85 -3.79 -1.36
N LEU A 412 -24.87 -4.43 -2.01
CA LEU A 412 -24.14 -5.58 -1.51
C LEU A 412 -22.66 -5.35 -1.82
N GLY A 413 -21.82 -5.38 -0.79
CA GLY A 413 -20.38 -5.18 -0.89
C GLY A 413 -19.95 -3.79 -0.43
N MET A 414 -18.65 -3.64 -0.18
CA MET A 414 -17.99 -2.38 0.08
C MET A 414 -17.00 -2.11 -1.05
N VAL A 415 -17.13 -0.96 -1.67
CA VAL A 415 -16.29 -0.53 -2.79
C VAL A 415 -15.29 0.48 -2.25
N HIS A 416 -14.01 0.17 -2.39
CA HIS A 416 -12.89 0.94 -1.89
C HIS A 416 -12.16 1.59 -3.07
N SER A 417 -12.49 2.84 -3.36
CA SER A 417 -11.76 3.66 -4.33
C SER A 417 -12.14 5.12 -4.17
N SER A 418 -11.18 5.95 -3.78
CA SER A 418 -11.34 7.41 -3.80
C SER A 418 -11.16 8.00 -5.21
N SER A 419 -10.72 7.19 -6.19
CA SER A 419 -10.57 7.62 -7.57
C SER A 419 -11.90 7.83 -8.26
N LEU A 420 -11.90 8.75 -9.24
CA LEU A 420 -13.04 8.91 -10.13
C LEU A 420 -13.15 7.68 -11.05
N VAL A 421 -14.34 7.11 -11.13
CA VAL A 421 -14.65 5.93 -11.95
C VAL A 421 -15.85 6.19 -12.84
N ALA A 422 -15.94 5.45 -13.94
CA ALA A 422 -17.17 5.34 -14.73
C ALA A 422 -17.92 4.08 -14.25
N ARG A 423 -19.04 4.28 -13.55
CA ARG A 423 -19.93 3.22 -13.09
C ARG A 423 -21.05 2.97 -14.08
N PHE A 424 -21.28 1.70 -14.41
CA PHE A 424 -22.42 1.27 -15.23
C PHE A 424 -22.73 -0.22 -15.03
N GLU A 425 -23.99 -0.58 -15.33
CA GLU A 425 -24.43 -1.97 -15.39
C GLU A 425 -24.04 -2.59 -16.74
N LEU A 426 -23.44 -3.76 -16.71
CA LEU A 426 -23.16 -4.58 -17.88
C LEU A 426 -24.45 -5.21 -18.40
N SER A 427 -24.61 -5.19 -19.72
CA SER A 427 -25.74 -5.78 -20.43
C SER A 427 -25.33 -6.24 -21.83
N ASP A 428 -26.30 -6.67 -22.64
CA ASP A 428 -26.09 -6.95 -24.07
C ASP A 428 -25.87 -5.67 -24.91
N THR A 429 -26.17 -4.49 -24.36
CA THR A 429 -25.83 -3.21 -25.00
C THR A 429 -24.39 -2.84 -24.66
N PRO A 430 -23.49 -2.73 -25.65
CA PRO A 430 -22.09 -2.42 -25.38
C PRO A 430 -21.91 -1.01 -24.86
N VAL A 431 -21.05 -0.86 -23.87
CA VAL A 431 -20.45 0.43 -23.50
C VAL A 431 -19.15 0.59 -24.26
N SER A 432 -19.07 1.58 -25.15
CA SER A 432 -17.91 1.83 -26.01
C SER A 432 -16.93 2.79 -25.35
N VAL A 433 -15.71 2.30 -25.10
CA VAL A 433 -14.60 3.07 -24.54
C VAL A 433 -13.69 3.54 -25.67
N PRO A 434 -13.62 4.86 -25.94
CA PRO A 434 -12.83 5.37 -27.05
C PRO A 434 -11.34 5.33 -26.71
N VAL A 435 -10.62 4.39 -27.32
CA VAL A 435 -9.17 4.23 -27.18
C VAL A 435 -8.60 3.74 -28.50
N THR A 436 -7.64 4.48 -29.05
CA THR A 436 -7.15 4.23 -30.41
C THR A 436 -5.68 3.86 -30.41
N ALA A 437 -5.31 2.68 -30.89
CA ALA A 437 -3.92 2.23 -31.01
C ALA A 437 -3.72 1.40 -32.28
N GLU A 438 -2.50 1.48 -32.84
CA GLU A 438 -2.05 0.65 -33.96
C GLU A 438 -1.13 -0.46 -33.44
N ASP A 439 -1.28 -1.67 -33.97
CA ASP A 439 -0.48 -2.86 -33.60
C ASP A 439 -0.47 -3.17 -32.09
N ALA A 440 -1.60 -2.96 -31.41
CA ALA A 440 -1.71 -3.34 -30.01
C ALA A 440 -1.53 -4.86 -29.86
N GLN A 441 -0.82 -5.27 -28.82
CA GLN A 441 -0.54 -6.62 -28.38
C GLN A 441 -1.37 -7.02 -27.17
N SER A 442 -1.80 -6.06 -26.33
CA SER A 442 -2.69 -6.32 -25.21
C SER A 442 -3.71 -5.22 -24.98
N VAL A 443 -4.81 -5.60 -24.33
CA VAL A 443 -5.75 -4.68 -23.70
C VAL A 443 -5.63 -4.81 -22.19
N ILE A 444 -5.51 -3.67 -21.52
CA ILE A 444 -5.40 -3.56 -20.08
C ILE A 444 -6.64 -2.85 -19.57
N VAL A 445 -7.34 -3.43 -18.61
CA VAL A 445 -8.57 -2.86 -18.05
C VAL A 445 -8.39 -2.72 -16.53
N HIS A 446 -8.53 -1.49 -16.03
CA HIS A 446 -8.48 -1.19 -14.59
C HIS A 446 -9.90 -1.08 -14.08
N VAL A 447 -10.34 -2.10 -13.34
CA VAL A 447 -11.76 -2.32 -13.06
C VAL A 447 -11.96 -2.98 -11.70
N MET A 448 -13.14 -2.80 -11.15
CA MET A 448 -13.65 -3.61 -10.04
C MET A 448 -15.18 -3.78 -10.17
N PRO A 449 -15.77 -4.83 -9.58
CA PRO A 449 -17.21 -4.88 -9.38
C PRO A 449 -17.69 -3.71 -8.52
N SER A 450 -18.83 -3.11 -8.86
CA SER A 450 -19.48 -2.08 -8.02
C SER A 450 -20.26 -2.68 -6.84
N GLY A 451 -19.96 -3.94 -6.49
CA GLY A 451 -20.63 -4.73 -5.48
C GLY A 451 -20.87 -6.19 -5.90
N SER A 452 -21.34 -6.97 -4.95
CA SER A 452 -21.64 -8.41 -5.11
C SER A 452 -22.91 -8.61 -5.93
N ARG A 453 -22.90 -9.62 -6.80
CA ARG A 453 -24.09 -9.96 -7.59
C ARG A 453 -25.14 -10.65 -6.72
N LYS A 454 -26.43 -10.44 -7.04
CA LYS A 454 -27.54 -11.11 -6.34
C LYS A 454 -27.48 -12.63 -6.40
N ASP A 455 -26.94 -13.18 -7.48
CA ASP A 455 -26.76 -14.63 -7.69
C ASP A 455 -25.43 -15.16 -7.16
N LYS A 456 -24.59 -14.30 -6.54
CA LYS A 456 -23.30 -14.64 -5.93
C LYS A 456 -22.31 -15.30 -6.89
N LYS A 457 -22.41 -14.95 -8.17
CA LYS A 457 -21.42 -15.30 -9.19
C LYS A 457 -20.47 -14.12 -9.37
N ASP A 458 -19.29 -14.42 -9.89
CA ASP A 458 -18.35 -13.41 -10.37
C ASP A 458 -19.01 -12.50 -11.42
N THR A 459 -18.56 -11.26 -11.49
CA THR A 459 -18.98 -10.33 -12.55
C THR A 459 -18.54 -10.89 -13.90
N ALA A 460 -19.48 -11.05 -14.83
CA ALA A 460 -19.17 -11.55 -16.15
C ALA A 460 -18.91 -10.35 -17.06
N LEU A 461 -17.67 -10.20 -17.53
CA LEU A 461 -17.25 -9.15 -18.45
C LEU A 461 -16.85 -9.79 -19.77
N ASP A 462 -17.45 -9.32 -20.85
CA ASP A 462 -17.06 -9.64 -22.22
C ASP A 462 -16.45 -8.40 -22.86
N LEU A 463 -15.35 -8.58 -23.60
CA LEU A 463 -14.61 -7.49 -24.24
C LEU A 463 -14.56 -7.71 -25.75
N THR A 464 -14.91 -6.68 -26.51
CA THR A 464 -14.80 -6.67 -27.98
C THR A 464 -14.01 -5.46 -28.45
N LEU A 465 -12.97 -5.68 -29.24
CA LEU A 465 -12.25 -4.60 -29.93
C LEU A 465 -13.04 -4.17 -31.15
N VAL A 466 -13.08 -2.87 -31.43
CA VAL A 466 -13.60 -2.31 -32.67
C VAL A 466 -12.46 -1.67 -33.43
N THR A 467 -12.31 -2.06 -34.70
CA THR A 467 -11.25 -1.55 -35.58
C THR A 467 -11.72 -0.32 -36.37
N ASP A 468 -10.79 0.40 -36.98
CA ASP A 468 -11.08 1.52 -37.90
C ASP A 468 -11.93 1.11 -39.12
N GLY A 469 -11.84 -0.15 -39.54
CA GLY A 469 -12.70 -0.77 -40.56
C GLY A 469 -14.09 -1.20 -40.06
N GLY A 470 -14.39 -1.03 -38.78
CA GLY A 470 -15.65 -1.44 -38.14
C GLY A 470 -15.75 -2.93 -37.81
N GLU A 471 -14.67 -3.69 -38.00
CA GLU A 471 -14.61 -5.10 -37.57
C GLU A 471 -14.61 -5.20 -36.05
N ARG A 472 -15.28 -6.24 -35.54
CA ARG A 472 -15.46 -6.53 -34.12
C ARG A 472 -14.73 -7.82 -33.78
N ILE A 473 -13.76 -7.74 -32.87
CA ILE A 473 -12.89 -8.86 -32.50
C ILE A 473 -13.08 -9.14 -31.01
N ALA A 474 -13.58 -10.32 -30.66
CA ALA A 474 -13.76 -10.71 -29.27
C ALA A 474 -12.40 -10.99 -28.59
N VAL A 475 -12.23 -10.53 -27.36
CA VAL A 475 -11.07 -10.85 -26.52
C VAL A 475 -11.55 -11.74 -25.38
N ALA A 476 -10.85 -12.86 -25.18
CA ALA A 476 -11.20 -13.79 -24.13
C ALA A 476 -10.89 -13.20 -22.74
N VAL A 477 -11.91 -13.08 -21.90
CA VAL A 477 -11.76 -12.78 -20.47
C VAL A 477 -11.77 -14.10 -19.69
N PRO A 478 -10.68 -14.47 -18.98
CA PRO A 478 -10.64 -15.72 -18.23
C PRO A 478 -11.75 -15.80 -17.18
N ALA A 479 -12.45 -16.92 -17.12
CA ALA A 479 -13.42 -17.19 -16.06
C ALA A 479 -12.72 -17.27 -14.69
N GLY A 480 -13.34 -16.69 -13.65
CA GLY A 480 -12.76 -16.68 -12.30
C GLY A 480 -11.58 -15.73 -12.12
N ASN A 481 -11.43 -14.74 -13.00
CA ASN A 481 -10.38 -13.73 -12.87
C ASN A 481 -10.51 -12.96 -11.54
N GLN A 482 -9.40 -12.73 -10.84
CA GLN A 482 -9.37 -12.09 -9.52
C GLN A 482 -10.02 -10.70 -9.51
N ALA A 483 -9.84 -9.91 -10.57
CA ALA A 483 -10.37 -8.54 -10.67
C ALA A 483 -11.91 -8.48 -10.82
N LEU A 484 -12.54 -9.60 -11.16
CA LEU A 484 -14.00 -9.69 -11.38
C LEU A 484 -14.70 -10.61 -10.37
N ARG A 485 -13.93 -11.20 -9.46
CA ARG A 485 -14.41 -12.23 -8.53
C ARG A 485 -15.38 -11.65 -7.51
N ASP A 486 -16.47 -12.37 -7.25
CA ASP A 486 -17.37 -12.04 -6.13
C ASP A 486 -16.66 -12.35 -4.81
N ARG A 487 -16.64 -11.35 -3.92
CA ARG A 487 -15.93 -11.42 -2.64
C ARG A 487 -16.87 -11.60 -1.46
N GLN A 488 -18.17 -11.86 -1.71
CA GLN A 488 -19.10 -12.04 -0.61
C GLN A 488 -18.74 -13.29 0.21
N ALA A 489 -18.56 -13.10 1.51
CA ALA A 489 -18.35 -14.17 2.47
C ALA A 489 -19.59 -14.39 3.33
N LYS A 490 -19.59 -15.45 4.15
CA LYS A 490 -20.70 -15.71 5.08
C LYS A 490 -20.99 -14.55 6.03
N ASN A 491 -19.93 -13.83 6.44
CA ASN A 491 -19.98 -12.80 7.48
C ASN A 491 -19.54 -11.41 6.97
N ASN A 492 -19.27 -11.25 5.67
CA ASN A 492 -18.90 -9.97 5.06
C ASN A 492 -19.61 -9.87 3.69
N ASN A 493 -20.05 -8.67 3.32
CA ASN A 493 -20.67 -8.41 2.03
C ASN A 493 -19.66 -8.41 0.87
N GLY A 494 -18.35 -8.49 1.15
CA GLY A 494 -17.28 -8.49 0.17
C GLY A 494 -16.68 -7.11 -0.01
N GLU A 495 -15.36 -7.05 -0.25
CA GLU A 495 -14.62 -5.79 -0.39
C GLU A 495 -13.90 -5.76 -1.74
N TYR A 496 -14.09 -4.65 -2.46
CA TYR A 496 -13.71 -4.50 -3.86
C TYR A 496 -12.79 -3.28 -4.03
N TRP A 497 -11.67 -3.46 -4.73
CA TRP A 497 -10.72 -2.40 -5.10
C TRP A 497 -10.45 -2.49 -6.59
N ILE A 498 -10.00 -1.38 -7.19
CA ILE A 498 -9.59 -1.36 -8.59
C ILE A 498 -8.40 -2.31 -8.77
N GLU A 499 -8.62 -3.35 -9.57
CA GLU A 499 -7.61 -4.33 -9.96
C GLU A 499 -7.32 -4.21 -11.46
N THR A 500 -6.29 -4.91 -11.95
CA THR A 500 -5.91 -4.87 -13.37
C THR A 500 -6.19 -6.20 -14.05
N LEU A 501 -6.95 -6.16 -15.15
CA LEU A 501 -7.03 -7.22 -16.14
C LEU A 501 -6.00 -6.95 -17.24
N ARG A 502 -5.16 -7.94 -17.57
CA ARG A 502 -4.29 -7.90 -18.74
C ARG A 502 -4.66 -9.03 -19.67
N LEU A 503 -5.09 -8.69 -20.87
CA LEU A 503 -5.58 -9.66 -21.85
C LEU A 503 -4.75 -9.53 -23.13
N PRO A 504 -4.04 -10.58 -23.56
CA PRO A 504 -3.36 -10.56 -24.85
C PRO A 504 -4.41 -10.42 -25.96
N LEU A 505 -4.09 -9.62 -26.98
CA LEU A 505 -4.98 -9.52 -28.14
C LEU A 505 -4.90 -10.79 -28.99
N PRO A 506 -6.02 -11.24 -29.55
CA PRO A 506 -6.02 -12.42 -30.40
C PRO A 506 -5.32 -12.11 -31.74
N PRO A 507 -4.79 -13.12 -32.48
CA PRO A 507 -4.06 -12.90 -33.72
C PRO A 507 -4.84 -12.10 -34.78
N GLU A 508 -6.17 -12.16 -34.75
CA GLU A 508 -7.05 -11.38 -35.63
C GLU A 508 -6.91 -9.86 -35.44
N ALA A 509 -6.35 -9.39 -34.33
CA ALA A 509 -6.09 -7.96 -34.08
C ALA A 509 -4.73 -7.49 -34.62
N GLU A 510 -3.83 -8.39 -35.02
CA GLU A 510 -2.49 -8.05 -35.47
C GLU A 510 -2.53 -7.17 -36.73
N GLY A 511 -1.76 -6.07 -36.72
CA GLY A 511 -1.69 -5.12 -37.84
C GLY A 511 -2.91 -4.23 -38.04
N LYS A 512 -3.89 -4.28 -37.12
CA LYS A 512 -5.11 -3.46 -37.18
C LYS A 512 -5.03 -2.24 -36.28
N THR A 513 -5.71 -1.17 -36.69
CA THR A 513 -5.95 -0.01 -35.85
C THR A 513 -7.21 -0.26 -35.04
N ILE A 514 -7.07 -0.41 -33.72
CA ILE A 514 -8.20 -0.45 -32.81
C ILE A 514 -8.64 0.99 -32.54
N THR A 515 -9.95 1.26 -32.55
CA THR A 515 -10.53 2.60 -32.30
C THR A 515 -11.37 2.68 -31.03
N SER A 516 -11.91 1.55 -30.57
CA SER A 516 -12.58 1.46 -29.27
C SER A 516 -12.55 0.04 -28.70
N VAL A 517 -12.82 -0.02 -27.40
CA VAL A 517 -13.04 -1.26 -26.65
C VAL A 517 -14.47 -1.24 -26.14
N GLU A 518 -15.26 -2.23 -26.54
CA GLU A 518 -16.64 -2.39 -26.08
C GLU A 518 -16.74 -3.40 -24.95
N LEU A 519 -17.52 -3.03 -23.93
CA LEU A 519 -17.72 -3.81 -22.71
C LEU A 519 -19.20 -4.23 -22.60
N THR A 520 -19.43 -5.53 -22.45
CA THR A 520 -20.75 -6.15 -22.24
C THR A 520 -20.70 -7.18 -21.11
N GLY A 521 -21.84 -7.75 -20.72
CA GLY A 521 -21.87 -8.90 -19.81
C GLY A 521 -22.97 -8.82 -18.74
N GLN A 522 -22.65 -9.26 -17.51
CA GLN A 522 -23.59 -9.29 -16.38
C GLN A 522 -22.94 -8.82 -15.07
N GLY A 523 -23.60 -7.88 -14.40
CA GLY A 523 -23.15 -7.28 -13.15
C GLY A 523 -22.96 -5.77 -13.31
N SER A 524 -22.38 -5.14 -12.30
CA SER A 524 -22.08 -3.71 -12.28
C SER A 524 -20.59 -3.53 -12.08
N ILE A 525 -19.96 -2.62 -12.83
CA ILE A 525 -18.53 -2.35 -12.71
C ILE A 525 -18.23 -0.87 -12.52
N ASP A 526 -17.16 -0.61 -11.79
CA ASP A 526 -16.48 0.68 -11.69
C ASP A 526 -15.23 0.59 -12.57
N LEU A 527 -15.27 1.27 -13.71
CA LEU A 527 -14.17 1.31 -14.67
C LEU A 527 -13.31 2.55 -14.42
N ARG A 528 -12.03 2.35 -14.11
CA ARG A 528 -11.06 3.45 -13.93
C ARG A 528 -10.36 3.83 -15.22
N ALA A 529 -9.88 2.84 -15.98
CA ALA A 529 -9.13 3.09 -17.22
C ALA A 529 -9.12 1.86 -18.14
N VAL A 530 -8.89 2.11 -19.43
CA VAL A 530 -8.61 1.10 -20.45
C VAL A 530 -7.38 1.54 -21.23
N GLU A 531 -6.40 0.66 -21.39
CA GLU A 531 -5.19 0.90 -22.16
C GLU A 531 -5.05 -0.13 -23.28
N LEU A 532 -4.54 0.32 -24.42
CA LEU A 532 -4.06 -0.53 -25.49
C LEU A 532 -2.54 -0.38 -25.57
N PHE A 533 -1.84 -1.50 -25.47
CA PHE A 533 -0.39 -1.60 -25.55
C PHE A 533 0.00 -2.37 -26.79
#